data_AF-A0A9E7A5Q9-F1
#
_entry.id   AF-A0A9E7A5Q9-F1
#
_cell.length_a   1.000
_cell.length_b   1.000
_cell.length_c   1.000
_cell.angle_alpha   90.00
_cell.angle_beta   90.00
_cell.angle_gamma   90.00
#
_symmetry.space_group_name_H-M   'P 1'
#
loop_
_entity.id
_entity.type
_entity.pdbx_description
1 polymer ?
#
loop_
_entity_poly.entity_id
_entity_poly.type
_entity_poly.pdbx_seq_one_letter_code
_entity_poly.pdbx_strand_id
1 'polypeptide(L)' 'MINGKMWLVVKPTVGIPLIIGGVALTALAVHASILTHTTWFAAYWQGKGTRAAAAAPDTSSLVALMKPGTTEEYARLASK' A
#
# COMPACT_ATOMS: atom_id res chain seq x y z
N MET A 1 -24.47 11.52 23.95
CA MET A 1 -25.33 10.91 22.90
C MET A 1 -26.75 10.87 23.43
N ILE A 2 -27.73 11.45 22.71
CA ILE A 2 -29.15 11.51 23.15
C ILE A 2 -30.08 10.64 22.28
N ASN A 3 -29.49 9.67 21.59
CA ASN A 3 -30.11 8.89 20.52
C ASN A 3 -30.75 7.60 21.06
N GLY A 4 -31.27 7.60 22.28
CA GLY A 4 -31.92 6.39 22.83
C GLY A 4 -33.29 6.11 22.22
N LYS A 5 -33.97 7.18 21.77
CA LYS A 5 -35.37 7.13 21.31
C LYS A 5 -35.58 6.45 19.96
N MET A 6 -34.52 6.15 19.19
CA MET A 6 -34.62 5.45 17.90
C MET A 6 -35.26 4.06 18.05
N TRP A 7 -35.08 3.40 19.20
CA TRP A 7 -35.65 2.08 19.45
C TRP A 7 -37.17 2.08 19.67
N LEU A 8 -37.79 3.27 19.77
CA LEU A 8 -39.24 3.42 19.77
C LEU A 8 -39.83 3.36 18.35
N VAL A 9 -39.02 3.66 17.32
CA VAL A 9 -39.44 3.68 15.91
C VAL A 9 -38.83 2.54 15.09
N VAL A 10 -37.75 1.93 15.57
CA VAL A 10 -37.12 0.75 14.95
C VAL A 10 -37.02 -0.36 15.99
N LYS A 11 -37.52 -1.56 15.66
CA LYS A 11 -37.43 -2.71 16.58
C LYS A 11 -35.96 -3.09 16.80
N PRO A 12 -35.48 -3.18 18.06
CA PRO A 12 -34.06 -3.43 18.36
C PRO A 12 -33.57 -4.78 17.83
N THR A 13 -34.41 -5.81 17.85
CA THR A 13 -34.09 -7.16 17.36
C THR A 13 -33.78 -7.21 15.87
N VAL A 14 -34.22 -6.24 15.07
CA VAL A 14 -33.92 -6.19 13.62
C VAL A 14 -32.94 -5.06 13.31
N GLY A 15 -33.09 -3.90 13.95
CA GLY A 15 -32.21 -2.75 13.72
C GLY A 15 -30.77 -2.96 14.20
N ILE A 16 -30.56 -3.59 15.36
CA ILE A 16 -29.20 -3.85 15.87
C ILE A 16 -28.47 -4.84 14.95
N PRO A 17 -29.03 -6.03 14.61
CA PRO A 17 -28.34 -6.94 13.70
C PRO A 17 -28.08 -6.34 12.32
N LEU A 18 -29.00 -5.51 11.80
CA LEU A 18 -28.81 -4.86 10.51
C LEU A 18 -27.65 -3.85 10.54
N ILE A 19 -27.53 -3.04 11.59
CA ILE A 19 -26.43 -2.09 11.75
C ILE A 19 -25.10 -2.83 11.87
N ILE A 20 -25.02 -3.84 12.74
CA ILE A 20 -23.79 -4.63 12.93
C ILE A 20 -23.43 -5.40 11.65
N GLY A 21 -24.42 -5.96 10.95
CA GLY A 21 -24.24 -6.63 9.67
C GLY A 21 -23.72 -5.67 8.59
N GLY A 22 -24.31 -4.48 8.47
CA GLY A 22 -23.86 -3.46 7.51
C GLY A 22 -22.42 -2.99 7.79
N VAL A 23 -22.07 -2.80 9.06
CA VAL A 23 -20.70 -2.45 9.47
C VAL A 23 -19.73 -3.58 9.16
N ALA A 24 -20.11 -4.84 9.43
CA ALA A 24 -19.27 -6.00 9.12
C ALA A 24 -19.02 -6.14 7.60
N LEU A 25 -20.06 -6.01 6.77
CA LEU A 25 -19.93 -6.03 5.31
C LEU A 25 -19.02 -4.91 4.81
N THR A 26 -19.19 -3.70 5.35
CA THR A 26 -18.37 -2.55 4.97
C THR A 26 -16.91 -2.76 5.38
N ALA A 27 -16.66 -3.27 6.60
CA ALA A 27 -15.31 -3.57 7.06
C ALA A 27 -14.62 -4.60 6.16
N LEU A 28 -15.30 -5.70 5.81
CA LEU A 28 -14.74 -6.72 4.93
C LEU A 28 -14.47 -6.17 3.52
N ALA A 29 -15.36 -5.34 2.98
CA ALA A 29 -15.15 -4.71 1.67
C ALA A 29 -13.91 -3.80 1.67
N VAL A 30 -13.72 -3.00 2.72
CA VAL A 30 -12.54 -2.14 2.87
C VAL A 30 -11.26 -2.98 2.99
N HIS A 31 -11.28 -4.06 3.78
CA HIS A 31 -10.12 -4.95 3.90
C HIS A 31 -9.78 -5.65 2.58
N ALA A 32 -10.80 -6.09 1.84
CA ALA A 32 -10.59 -6.67 0.51
C ALA A 32 -9.96 -5.66 -0.45
N SER A 33 -10.44 -4.42 -0.45
CA SER A 33 -9.87 -3.33 -1.27
C SER A 33 -8.40 -3.06 -0.90
N ILE A 34 -8.07 -2.99 0.38
CA ILE A 34 -6.69 -2.78 0.84
C ILE A 34 -5.79 -3.95 0.40
N LEU A 35 -6.29 -5.19 0.51
CA LEU A 35 -5.54 -6.38 0.09
C LEU A 35 -5.26 -6.39 -1.42
N THR A 36 -6.18 -5.91 -2.26
CA THR A 36 -6.02 -5.95 -3.73
C THR A 36 -5.34 -4.71 -4.32
N HIS A 37 -5.40 -3.56 -3.64
CA HIS A 37 -4.87 -2.31 -4.17
C HIS A 37 -3.61 -1.82 -3.45
N THR A 38 -3.12 -2.52 -2.43
CA THR A 38 -1.89 -2.13 -1.71
C THR A 38 -0.92 -3.29 -1.56
N THR A 39 0.39 -2.99 -1.63
CA THR A 39 1.45 -4.01 -1.58
C THR A 39 1.88 -4.37 -0.16
N TRP A 40 1.68 -3.46 0.80
CA TRP A 40 2.12 -3.63 2.18
C TRP A 40 1.29 -4.68 2.94
N PHE A 41 -0.01 -4.79 2.66
CA PHE A 41 -0.91 -5.67 3.41
C PHE A 41 -0.67 -7.16 3.05
N ALA A 42 -0.41 -7.46 1.78
CA ALA A 42 0.06 -8.78 1.36
C ALA A 42 1.43 -9.10 1.98
N ALA A 43 2.40 -8.17 1.87
CA ALA A 43 3.72 -8.35 2.44
C ALA A 43 3.71 -8.57 3.97
N TYR A 44 2.75 -7.97 4.69
CA TYR A 44 2.54 -8.23 6.11
C TYR A 44 2.11 -9.69 6.39
N TRP A 45 1.20 -10.24 5.58
CA TRP A 45 0.75 -11.62 5.69
C TRP A 45 1.76 -12.67 5.21
N GLN A 46 2.65 -12.32 4.27
CA GLN A 46 3.78 -13.20 3.91
C GLN A 46 4.81 -13.36 5.05
N GLY A 47 4.75 -12.54 6.10
CA GLY A 47 5.73 -12.56 7.19
C GLY A 47 7.13 -12.10 6.74
N LYS A 48 8.10 -11.99 7.67
CA LYS A 48 9.49 -11.55 7.40
C LYS A 48 10.31 -12.47 6.49
N GLY A 49 9.67 -13.30 5.66
CA GLY A 49 10.28 -14.36 4.87
C GLY A 49 9.92 -14.29 3.39
N THR A 50 9.96 -13.11 2.79
CA THR A 50 10.49 -12.87 1.43
C THR A 50 10.35 -11.39 1.14
N ARG A 51 11.40 -10.62 1.40
CA ARG A 51 11.66 -9.42 0.60
C ARG A 51 11.87 -9.94 -0.82
N ALA A 52 10.80 -10.09 -1.60
CA ALA A 52 10.92 -10.19 -3.04
C ALA A 52 11.79 -9.01 -3.45
N ALA A 53 12.88 -9.29 -4.16
CA ALA A 53 13.83 -8.29 -4.57
C ALA A 53 13.05 -7.11 -5.14
N ALA A 54 13.14 -5.96 -4.45
CA ALA A 54 12.74 -4.72 -5.07
C ALA A 54 13.48 -4.70 -6.41
N ALA A 55 12.73 -4.72 -7.51
CA ALA A 55 13.32 -4.48 -8.82
C ALA A 55 14.20 -3.25 -8.64
N ALA A 56 15.51 -3.45 -8.82
CA ALA A 56 16.45 -2.35 -8.69
C ALA A 56 15.93 -1.22 -9.59
N PRO A 57 15.97 0.05 -9.14
CA PRO A 57 15.75 1.14 -10.07
C PRO A 57 16.69 0.91 -11.25
N ASP A 58 16.12 0.88 -12.45
CA ASP A 58 16.82 0.75 -13.70
C ASP A 58 17.73 1.96 -13.88
N THR A 59 18.93 1.86 -13.31
CA THR A 59 19.98 2.87 -13.43
C THR A 59 20.53 2.96 -14.86
N SER A 60 20.00 2.16 -15.79
CA SER A 60 20.27 2.29 -17.23
C SER A 60 19.94 3.69 -17.76
N SER A 61 18.98 4.38 -17.15
CA SER A 61 18.66 5.78 -17.46
C SER A 61 19.70 6.78 -16.91
N LEU A 62 20.42 6.43 -15.84
CA LEU A 62 21.47 7.26 -15.24
C LEU A 62 22.78 7.18 -16.02
N VAL A 63 23.09 6.02 -16.59
CA VAL A 63 24.26 5.83 -17.47
C VAL A 63 24.07 6.56 -18.80
N ALA A 64 22.84 6.65 -19.32
CA ALA A 64 22.54 7.38 -20.55
C ALA A 64 22.64 8.91 -20.41
N LEU A 65 22.53 9.45 -19.18
CA LEU A 65 22.65 10.89 -18.92
C LEU A 65 24.10 11.34 -18.73
N MET A 66 25.04 10.40 -18.50
CA MET A 66 26.46 10.71 -18.43
C MET A 66 27.01 10.78 -19.86
N LYS A 67 26.98 11.99 -20.43
CA LYS A 67 27.48 12.30 -21.77
C LYS A 67 28.88 11.67 -21.95
N PRO A 68 29.14 10.91 -23.05
CA PRO A 68 30.33 10.06 -23.24
C PRO A 68 31.66 10.81 -23.43
N GLY A 69 31.78 12.05 -22.93
CA GLY A 69 32.96 12.90 -23.09
C GLY A 69 33.74 13.19 -21.80
N THR A 70 33.29 12.73 -20.63
CA THR A 70 33.93 13.06 -19.34
C THR A 70 34.82 11.95 -18.78
N THR A 71 34.71 10.73 -19.29
CA THR A 71 35.52 9.58 -18.85
C THR A 71 36.99 9.67 -19.29
N GLU A 72 37.27 10.23 -20.48
CA GLU A 72 38.64 10.40 -20.97
C GLU A 72 39.40 11.52 -20.24
N GLU A 73 38.70 12.59 -19.85
CA GLU A 73 39.29 13.70 -19.08
C GLU A 73 39.68 13.24 -17.67
N TYR A 74 38.84 12.44 -17.01
CA TYR A 74 39.14 11.84 -15.71
C TYR A 74 40.32 10.87 -15.77
N ALA A 75 40.43 10.06 -16.82
CA ALA A 75 41.57 9.15 -17.02
C ALA A 75 42.89 9.92 -17.23
N ARG A 76 42.84 11.09 -17.89
CA ARG A 76 44.00 11.98 -18.07
C ARG A 76 44.44 12.66 -16.78
N LEU A 77 43.52 13.06 -15.91
CA LEU A 77 43.83 13.72 -14.64
C LEU A 77 44.40 12.76 -13.59
N ALA A 78 44.03 11.48 -13.62
CA ALA A 78 44.57 10.46 -12.72
C ALA A 78 46.03 10.04 -13.03
N SER A 79 46.55 10.41 -14.20
CA SER A 79 47.90 10.06 -14.65
C SER A 79 48.96 11.15 -14.40
N LYS A 80 48.64 12.19 -13.62
CA LYS A 80 49.52 13.33 -13.32
C LYS A 80 49.83 13.40 -11.83
#